data_AF-A0A1Y1UY40-F1
#
_entry.id   AF-A0A1Y1UY40-F1
#
_cell.length_a   1.000
_cell.length_b   1.000
_cell.length_c   1.000
_cell.angle_alpha   90.00
_cell.angle_beta   90.00
_cell.angle_gamma   90.00
#
_symmetry.space_group_name_H-M   'P 1'
#
loop_
_entity.id
_entity.type
_entity.pdbx_description
1 polymer ?
#
loop_
_entity_poly.entity_id
_entity_poly.type
_entity_poly.pdbx_seq_one_letter_code
_entity_poly.pdbx_strand_id
1 'polypeptide(L)'
;MHFNIKYLLSLLAVPTALAYIDQPCNGGSYGEGVCVKDTDCIMYGSQKGSAIKYAGSAPNWPCPNDPDNVICCIKKVTTLRSGQALGATGRCLNVSKCSTTFNTLINTYECPGTNNVKLCVPKSKTTTKKTTIKKTTTTTKKTTTIIKPTTFKQKEIIDISQWNVVTDYAAAAKEIDGVILRCGIRGYGSAGNLAKDDSLETHYNGFKGKTKIGYYFFTQAKTTAEAEAEATYVVNTLLKGKTNNFPIFWDSELSGASGNTGRADGLSKTTRTNCAVAFIKKIKALGYKAGVYASESWFRDNLDLKKLTDAGAYIWVAKYSSSSPSTSSYDAWQYTSSGSVKGINGNVDKSHVYKNIAGW
;
A
#
# COMPACT_ATOMS: atom_id res chain seq x y z
N MET A 1 -24.32 -1.03 -59.91
CA MET A 1 -24.31 -2.28 -59.11
C MET A 1 -24.69 -1.95 -57.68
N HIS A 2 -25.60 -2.75 -57.13
CA HIS A 2 -26.29 -2.57 -55.86
C HIS A 2 -25.41 -2.79 -54.60
N PHE A 3 -25.87 -2.16 -53.52
CA PHE A 3 -25.41 -2.15 -52.12
C PHE A 3 -24.89 -3.48 -51.54
N ASN A 4 -23.98 -3.37 -50.55
CA ASN A 4 -24.29 -3.90 -49.21
C ASN A 4 -23.46 -3.25 -48.08
N ILE A 5 -24.11 -2.34 -47.34
CA ILE A 5 -23.78 -2.01 -45.96
C ILE A 5 -24.28 -3.18 -45.12
N LYS A 6 -23.38 -3.96 -44.52
CA LYS A 6 -23.60 -4.80 -43.33
C LYS A 6 -22.32 -5.58 -43.06
N TYR A 7 -21.52 -5.14 -42.10
CA TYR A 7 -21.09 -5.93 -40.95
C TYR A 7 -20.40 -4.98 -39.98
N LEU A 8 -21.24 -4.20 -39.31
CA LEU A 8 -21.00 -3.68 -37.98
C LEU A 8 -20.88 -4.92 -37.07
N LEU A 9 -19.69 -5.48 -36.92
CA LEU A 9 -19.46 -6.48 -35.89
C LEU A 9 -19.40 -5.73 -34.56
N SER A 10 -20.50 -5.87 -33.83
CA SER A 10 -20.67 -5.51 -32.43
C SER A 10 -19.41 -5.84 -31.62
N LEU A 11 -18.66 -4.80 -31.22
CA LEU A 11 -17.90 -4.86 -29.98
C LEU A 11 -18.92 -4.97 -28.84
N LEU A 12 -19.34 -6.20 -28.54
CA LEU A 12 -19.75 -6.53 -27.19
C LEU A 12 -18.48 -6.40 -26.35
N ALA A 13 -18.28 -5.20 -25.80
CA ALA A 13 -17.39 -5.02 -24.67
C ALA A 13 -17.87 -5.99 -23.59
N VAL A 14 -17.18 -7.12 -23.48
CA VAL A 14 -17.33 -8.03 -22.36
C VAL A 14 -17.16 -7.18 -21.11
N PRO A 15 -18.09 -7.17 -20.16
CA PRO A 15 -17.90 -6.47 -18.91
C PRO A 15 -16.59 -6.98 -18.33
N THR A 16 -15.63 -6.09 -18.16
CA THR A 16 -14.33 -6.45 -17.60
C THR A 16 -14.60 -7.10 -16.25
N ALA A 17 -14.24 -8.39 -16.13
CA ALA A 17 -14.40 -9.22 -14.93
C ALA A 17 -13.99 -8.50 -13.62
N LEU A 18 -13.01 -7.59 -13.76
CA LEU A 18 -12.52 -6.68 -12.72
C LEU A 18 -13.59 -5.81 -12.05
N ALA A 19 -14.68 -5.45 -12.75
CA ALA A 19 -15.76 -4.64 -12.18
C ALA A 19 -16.63 -5.40 -11.16
N TYR A 20 -16.56 -6.73 -11.15
CA TYR A 20 -17.40 -7.60 -10.33
C TYR A 20 -16.66 -8.32 -9.20
N ILE A 21 -15.32 -8.23 -9.16
CA ILE A 21 -14.54 -8.69 -8.01
C ILE A 21 -14.98 -7.90 -6.77
N ASP A 22 -15.05 -8.61 -5.65
CA ASP A 22 -15.56 -8.17 -4.35
C ASP A 22 -17.07 -7.95 -4.28
N GLN A 23 -17.84 -8.09 -5.38
CA GLN A 23 -19.28 -7.88 -5.30
C GLN A 23 -19.96 -8.94 -4.42
N PRO A 24 -21.00 -8.58 -3.67
CA PRO A 24 -21.79 -9.55 -2.93
C PRO A 24 -22.39 -10.61 -3.85
N CYS A 25 -22.39 -11.88 -3.42
CA CYS A 25 -23.06 -12.96 -4.14
C CYS A 25 -23.79 -13.90 -3.18
N ASN A 26 -24.71 -14.69 -3.72
CA ASN A 26 -25.47 -15.68 -2.97
C ASN A 26 -25.24 -17.09 -3.53
N GLY A 27 -24.67 -17.97 -2.71
CA GLY A 27 -24.38 -19.36 -3.04
C GLY A 27 -25.55 -20.32 -2.84
N GLY A 28 -26.80 -19.84 -2.84
CA GLY A 28 -27.97 -20.67 -2.56
C GLY A 28 -27.95 -21.23 -1.14
N SER A 29 -28.00 -22.56 -1.01
CA SER A 29 -27.97 -23.27 0.29
C SER A 29 -26.66 -23.07 1.06
N TYR A 30 -25.57 -22.71 0.37
CA TYR A 30 -24.28 -22.40 1.02
C TYR A 30 -24.30 -21.02 1.71
N GLY A 31 -25.18 -20.12 1.25
CA GLY A 31 -25.42 -18.78 1.80
C GLY A 31 -24.58 -17.68 1.16
N GLU A 32 -24.48 -16.53 1.84
CA GLU A 32 -23.80 -15.34 1.32
C GLU A 32 -22.28 -15.53 1.20
N GLY A 33 -21.72 -14.93 0.15
CA GLY A 33 -20.31 -14.93 -0.16
C GLY A 33 -19.89 -13.69 -0.95
N VAL A 34 -18.75 -13.80 -1.62
CA VAL A 34 -18.19 -12.72 -2.44
C VAL A 34 -17.65 -13.22 -3.77
N CYS A 35 -17.84 -12.44 -4.84
CA CYS A 35 -17.29 -12.73 -6.16
C CYS A 35 -15.77 -12.54 -6.18
N VAL A 36 -15.03 -13.62 -6.42
CA VAL A 36 -13.57 -13.66 -6.51
C VAL A 36 -13.15 -14.66 -7.57
N LYS A 37 -11.88 -14.65 -7.99
CA LYS A 37 -11.37 -15.70 -8.87
C LYS A 37 -11.45 -17.05 -8.18
N ASP A 38 -11.75 -18.12 -8.94
CA ASP A 38 -11.82 -19.49 -8.42
C ASP A 38 -10.57 -19.87 -7.59
N THR A 39 -9.39 -19.46 -8.03
CA THR A 39 -8.11 -19.73 -7.36
C THR A 39 -7.98 -19.06 -5.99
N ASP A 40 -8.70 -17.96 -5.76
CA ASP A 40 -8.58 -17.17 -4.54
C ASP A 40 -9.51 -17.68 -3.43
N CYS A 41 -10.51 -18.48 -3.78
CA CYS A 41 -11.46 -19.05 -2.83
C CYS A 41 -10.88 -20.25 -2.06
N ILE A 42 -9.92 -19.97 -1.17
CA ILE A 42 -9.21 -20.96 -0.35
C ILE A 42 -9.12 -20.54 1.12
N MET A 43 -8.83 -21.50 1.99
CA MET A 43 -8.38 -21.21 3.36
C MET A 43 -6.91 -20.77 3.34
N TYR A 44 -6.54 -19.79 4.16
CA TYR A 44 -5.19 -19.23 4.17
C TYR A 44 -4.35 -19.81 5.30
N GLY A 45 -3.18 -20.36 4.96
CA GLY A 45 -2.22 -20.87 5.94
C GLY A 45 -2.86 -21.81 6.95
N SER A 46 -2.77 -21.46 8.23
CA SER A 46 -3.29 -22.23 9.37
C SER A 46 -4.75 -21.95 9.74
N GLN A 47 -5.51 -21.21 8.92
CA GLN A 47 -6.92 -20.97 9.21
C GLN A 47 -7.73 -22.27 9.30
N LYS A 48 -8.70 -22.29 10.21
CA LYS A 48 -9.74 -23.34 10.27
C LYS A 48 -11.09 -22.77 9.85
N GLY A 49 -11.91 -23.57 9.18
CA GLY A 49 -13.20 -23.15 8.63
C GLY A 49 -13.52 -23.89 7.34
N SER A 50 -14.21 -23.22 6.41
CA SER A 50 -14.57 -23.78 5.10
C SER A 50 -14.48 -22.72 4.02
N ALA A 51 -13.96 -23.06 2.84
CA ALA A 51 -14.06 -22.25 1.64
C ALA A 51 -14.80 -23.05 0.57
N ILE A 52 -16.00 -22.60 0.20
CA ILE A 52 -16.83 -23.27 -0.80
C ILE A 52 -16.85 -22.40 -2.06
N LYS A 53 -16.49 -23.01 -3.18
CA LYS A 53 -16.54 -22.40 -4.50
C LYS A 53 -17.89 -22.71 -5.14
N TYR A 54 -18.67 -21.69 -5.45
CA TYR A 54 -19.98 -21.85 -6.07
C TYR A 54 -20.02 -21.08 -7.38
N ALA A 55 -19.90 -21.81 -8.49
CA ALA A 55 -20.00 -21.23 -9.83
C ALA A 55 -21.44 -20.87 -10.16
N GLY A 56 -22.44 -21.64 -9.71
CA GLY A 56 -23.84 -21.52 -10.14
C GLY A 56 -24.11 -22.25 -11.45
N SER A 57 -25.26 -21.97 -12.07
CA SER A 57 -25.64 -22.51 -13.38
C SER A 57 -26.51 -21.52 -14.14
N ALA A 58 -26.40 -21.49 -15.47
CA ALA A 58 -27.23 -20.66 -16.32
C ALA A 58 -28.74 -20.96 -16.09
N PRO A 59 -29.62 -19.95 -16.14
CA PRO A 59 -29.34 -18.52 -16.39
C PRO A 59 -28.95 -17.74 -15.12
N ASN A 60 -29.00 -18.35 -13.94
CA ASN A 60 -28.87 -17.68 -12.64
C ASN A 60 -27.45 -17.81 -12.08
N TRP A 61 -26.51 -17.09 -12.69
CA TRP A 61 -25.13 -17.04 -12.21
C TRP A 61 -25.01 -16.09 -10.99
N PRO A 62 -24.44 -16.54 -9.87
CA PRO A 62 -24.27 -15.75 -8.64
C PRO A 62 -23.19 -14.66 -8.77
N CYS A 63 -22.27 -14.85 -9.72
CA CYS A 63 -21.24 -13.91 -10.16
C CYS A 63 -21.17 -13.99 -11.70
N PRO A 64 -20.62 -13.01 -12.41
CA PRO A 64 -20.47 -13.11 -13.86
C PRO A 64 -19.71 -14.38 -14.24
N ASN A 65 -20.28 -15.17 -15.13
CA ASN A 65 -19.60 -16.33 -15.69
C ASN A 65 -18.73 -15.86 -16.87
N ASP A 66 -17.53 -15.41 -16.54
CA ASP A 66 -16.60 -14.74 -17.45
C ASP A 66 -15.29 -15.55 -17.60
N PRO A 67 -14.39 -15.19 -18.55
CA PRO A 67 -13.20 -15.99 -18.84
C PRO A 67 -12.15 -16.00 -17.72
N ASP A 68 -12.27 -15.13 -16.70
CA ASP A 68 -11.38 -15.11 -15.54
C ASP A 68 -11.84 -16.07 -14.41
N ASN A 69 -12.87 -16.90 -14.67
CA ASN A 69 -13.43 -17.86 -13.72
C ASN A 69 -13.82 -17.21 -12.37
N VAL A 70 -14.52 -16.08 -12.44
CA VAL A 70 -15.06 -15.40 -11.25
C VAL A 70 -16.24 -16.21 -10.71
N ILE A 71 -16.12 -16.66 -9.47
CA ILE A 71 -17.12 -17.50 -8.80
C ILE A 71 -17.53 -16.90 -7.45
N CYS A 72 -18.68 -17.34 -6.95
CA CYS A 72 -19.12 -16.95 -5.61
C CYS A 72 -18.34 -17.75 -4.57
N CYS A 73 -17.50 -17.08 -3.80
CA CYS A 73 -16.75 -17.70 -2.71
C CYS A 73 -17.48 -17.55 -1.38
N ILE A 74 -17.92 -18.67 -0.82
CA ILE A 74 -18.53 -18.74 0.49
C ILE A 74 -17.47 -19.23 1.47
N LYS A 75 -16.71 -18.28 2.04
CA LYS A 75 -15.66 -18.57 3.01
C LYS A 75 -16.11 -18.26 4.45
N LYS A 76 -16.00 -19.27 5.31
CA LYS A 76 -16.22 -19.22 6.75
C LYS A 76 -14.91 -19.48 7.47
N VAL A 77 -14.63 -18.72 8.54
CA VAL A 77 -13.42 -18.84 9.35
C VAL A 77 -13.81 -19.02 10.82
N THR A 78 -13.27 -20.04 11.47
CA THR A 78 -13.41 -20.32 12.91
C THR A 78 -12.09 -20.14 13.66
N THR A 79 -10.95 -20.15 12.94
CA THR A 79 -9.62 -19.85 13.49
C THR A 79 -8.87 -18.98 12.49
N LEU A 80 -8.34 -17.84 12.96
CA LEU A 80 -7.60 -16.88 12.16
C LEU A 80 -6.23 -17.45 11.73
N ARG A 81 -5.58 -16.79 10.77
CA ARG A 81 -4.21 -17.12 10.34
C ARG A 81 -3.17 -17.04 11.46
N SER A 82 -3.45 -16.22 12.49
CA SER A 82 -2.62 -16.13 13.70
C SER A 82 -2.73 -17.36 14.60
N GLY A 83 -3.63 -18.29 14.31
CA GLY A 83 -3.97 -19.42 15.18
C GLY A 83 -5.03 -19.08 16.24
N GLN A 84 -5.49 -17.83 16.32
CA GLN A 84 -6.52 -17.41 17.27
C GLN A 84 -7.89 -17.97 16.88
N ALA A 85 -8.52 -18.72 17.80
CA ALA A 85 -9.91 -19.17 17.65
C ALA A 85 -10.90 -18.00 17.80
N LEU A 86 -11.95 -18.00 16.99
CA LEU A 86 -13.02 -17.01 17.04
C LEU A 86 -14.17 -17.49 17.94
N GLY A 87 -14.74 -16.57 18.72
CA GLY A 87 -15.90 -16.86 19.57
C GLY A 87 -17.19 -17.14 18.80
N ALA A 88 -17.22 -16.86 17.50
CA ALA A 88 -18.28 -17.23 16.56
C ALA A 88 -17.68 -17.45 15.17
N THR A 89 -18.37 -18.23 14.32
CA THR A 89 -17.93 -18.42 12.93
C THR A 89 -18.03 -17.10 12.18
N GLY A 90 -16.92 -16.59 11.68
CA GLY A 90 -16.89 -15.43 10.80
C GLY A 90 -17.17 -15.80 9.36
N ARG A 91 -17.79 -14.89 8.60
CA ARG A 91 -18.00 -15.02 7.15
C ARG A 91 -17.26 -13.93 6.39
N CYS A 92 -16.64 -14.31 5.28
CA CYS A 92 -16.05 -13.36 4.35
C CYS A 92 -17.15 -12.74 3.50
N LEU A 93 -17.40 -11.45 3.70
CA LEU A 93 -18.45 -10.70 3.01
C LEU A 93 -17.90 -9.37 2.51
N ASN A 94 -18.52 -8.84 1.46
CA ASN A 94 -18.30 -7.44 1.11
C ASN A 94 -18.72 -6.55 2.30
N VAL A 95 -17.94 -5.50 2.59
CA VAL A 95 -18.17 -4.58 3.70
C VAL A 95 -19.57 -3.95 3.69
N SER A 96 -20.18 -3.78 2.51
CA SER A 96 -21.56 -3.28 2.36
C SER A 96 -22.62 -4.25 2.89
N LYS A 97 -22.34 -5.56 2.95
CA LYS A 97 -23.21 -6.59 3.52
C LYS A 97 -22.89 -6.90 4.98
N CYS A 98 -21.83 -6.31 5.51
CA CYS A 98 -21.36 -6.54 6.86
C CYS A 98 -21.84 -5.43 7.81
N SER A 99 -23.08 -5.54 8.30
CA SER A 99 -23.59 -4.56 9.26
C SER A 99 -22.77 -4.56 10.56
N THR A 100 -22.10 -3.44 10.84
CA THR A 100 -21.27 -3.24 12.04
C THR A 100 -22.08 -3.10 13.32
N THR A 101 -23.42 -2.94 13.21
CA THR A 101 -24.33 -3.01 14.35
C THR A 101 -24.28 -4.39 14.98
N PHE A 102 -24.35 -5.45 14.16
CA PHE A 102 -24.47 -6.84 14.61
C PHE A 102 -23.18 -7.65 14.50
N ASN A 103 -22.20 -7.16 13.74
CA ASN A 103 -20.96 -7.88 13.48
C ASN A 103 -19.73 -7.05 13.85
N THR A 104 -18.66 -7.75 14.21
CA THR A 104 -17.30 -7.23 14.33
C THR A 104 -16.56 -7.51 13.04
N LEU A 105 -16.00 -6.46 12.44
CA LEU A 105 -15.11 -6.57 11.28
C LEU A 105 -13.70 -6.90 11.75
N ILE A 106 -13.16 -8.03 11.33
CA ILE A 106 -11.76 -8.35 11.54
C ILE A 106 -10.95 -7.67 10.43
N ASN A 107 -10.05 -6.77 10.83
CA ASN A 107 -9.29 -5.91 9.92
C ASN A 107 -7.99 -6.54 9.40
N THR A 108 -7.66 -7.78 9.82
CA THR A 108 -6.55 -8.57 9.28
C THR A 108 -6.94 -9.24 7.96
N TYR A 109 -5.95 -9.70 7.18
CA TYR A 109 -6.19 -10.34 5.89
C TYR A 109 -6.60 -11.82 6.08
N GLU A 110 -7.91 -12.02 6.26
CA GLU A 110 -8.51 -13.34 6.51
C GLU A 110 -9.38 -13.85 5.34
N CYS A 111 -9.76 -12.96 4.40
CA CYS A 111 -10.72 -13.21 3.34
C CYS A 111 -10.15 -12.93 1.94
N PRO A 112 -10.65 -13.61 0.89
CA PRO A 112 -10.29 -13.34 -0.49
C PRO A 112 -10.88 -12.03 -0.99
N GLY A 113 -10.37 -11.54 -2.12
CA GLY A 113 -10.72 -10.24 -2.66
C GLY A 113 -9.87 -9.11 -2.06
N THR A 114 -10.33 -7.88 -2.24
CA THR A 114 -9.61 -6.67 -1.79
C THR A 114 -10.06 -6.22 -0.38
N ASN A 115 -9.75 -4.98 0.01
CA ASN A 115 -10.20 -4.40 1.28
C ASN A 115 -11.72 -4.21 1.37
N ASN A 116 -12.44 -4.33 0.26
CA ASN A 116 -13.91 -4.33 0.26
C ASN A 116 -14.48 -5.65 0.78
N VAL A 117 -13.66 -6.68 1.01
CA VAL A 117 -14.06 -7.93 1.65
C VAL A 117 -13.41 -8.02 3.01
N LYS A 118 -14.21 -8.31 4.04
CA LYS A 118 -13.74 -8.47 5.41
C LYS A 118 -14.35 -9.69 6.05
N LEU A 119 -13.68 -10.19 7.08
CA LEU A 119 -14.23 -11.26 7.90
C LEU A 119 -15.19 -10.64 8.92
N CYS A 120 -16.47 -10.96 8.74
CA CYS A 120 -17.59 -10.50 9.54
C CYS A 120 -17.93 -11.54 10.59
N VAL A 121 -17.63 -11.22 11.86
CA VAL A 121 -17.86 -12.11 12.99
C VAL A 121 -19.07 -11.61 13.77
N PRO A 122 -20.14 -12.39 13.93
CA PRO A 122 -21.30 -11.97 14.73
C PRO A 122 -20.90 -11.60 16.16
N LYS A 123 -21.40 -10.46 16.65
CA LYS A 123 -21.27 -10.11 18.07
C LYS A 123 -22.13 -11.07 18.87
N SER A 124 -21.62 -11.59 19.99
CA SER A 124 -22.42 -12.45 20.86
C SER A 124 -23.62 -11.66 21.38
N LYS A 125 -24.84 -12.23 21.28
CA LYS A 125 -26.02 -11.69 21.97
C LYS A 125 -25.81 -11.85 23.47
N THR A 126 -25.39 -10.81 24.16
CA THR A 126 -25.47 -10.77 25.62
C THR A 126 -26.91 -10.44 25.98
N THR A 127 -27.68 -11.47 26.33
CA THR A 127 -28.97 -11.31 27.01
C THR A 127 -28.74 -10.52 28.29
N THR A 128 -29.46 -9.42 28.43
CA THR A 128 -29.42 -8.55 29.61
C THR A 128 -29.74 -9.35 30.87
N LYS A 129 -28.75 -9.56 31.73
CA LYS A 129 -28.99 -9.80 33.17
C LYS A 129 -28.31 -8.70 33.95
N LYS A 130 -29.15 -7.84 34.52
CA LYS A 130 -28.78 -6.79 35.48
C LYS A 130 -28.18 -7.52 36.69
N THR A 131 -26.88 -7.38 36.91
CA THR A 131 -26.27 -7.79 38.18
C THR A 131 -25.23 -6.76 38.55
N THR A 132 -25.58 -5.98 39.56
CA THR A 132 -24.74 -5.03 40.27
C THR A 132 -23.49 -5.73 40.76
N ILE A 133 -22.31 -5.33 40.28
CA ILE A 133 -21.04 -5.73 40.89
C ILE A 133 -20.23 -4.47 41.23
N LYS A 134 -19.90 -4.43 42.51
CA LYS A 134 -19.18 -3.42 43.26
C LYS A 134 -17.80 -3.18 42.64
N LYS A 135 -17.44 -1.90 42.52
CA LYS A 135 -16.13 -1.43 42.08
C LYS A 135 -15.07 -1.89 43.10
N THR A 136 -14.20 -2.81 42.69
CA THR A 136 -12.99 -3.16 43.44
C THR A 136 -11.78 -2.80 42.58
N THR A 137 -11.09 -1.76 43.03
CA THR A 137 -9.81 -1.30 42.49
C THR A 137 -8.75 -2.34 42.83
N THR A 138 -8.16 -2.99 41.82
CA THR A 138 -6.92 -3.75 41.99
C THR A 138 -5.81 -3.06 41.23
N THR A 139 -5.01 -2.31 41.99
CA THR A 139 -3.78 -1.64 41.57
C THR A 139 -2.77 -2.70 41.13
N THR A 140 -2.66 -2.94 39.83
CA THR A 140 -1.50 -3.65 39.30
C THR A 140 -0.46 -2.60 38.94
N LYS A 141 0.62 -2.55 39.73
CA LYS A 141 1.78 -1.67 39.56
C LYS A 141 2.48 -2.07 38.26
N LYS A 142 1.99 -1.54 37.14
CA LYS A 142 2.72 -1.53 35.88
C LYS A 142 3.91 -0.61 36.11
N THR A 143 5.10 -1.18 36.20
CA THR A 143 6.34 -0.42 36.10
C THR A 143 6.36 0.19 34.72
N THR A 144 5.77 1.38 34.63
CA THR A 144 5.94 2.29 33.52
C THR A 144 7.39 2.72 33.60
N THR A 145 8.27 2.03 32.87
CA THR A 145 9.50 2.67 32.44
C THR A 145 9.03 3.86 31.62
N ILE A 146 9.10 5.04 32.22
CA ILE A 146 8.94 6.31 31.52
C ILE A 146 10.03 6.29 30.45
N ILE A 147 9.66 5.95 29.22
CA ILE A 147 10.53 6.24 28.08
C ILE A 147 10.52 7.76 28.00
N LYS A 148 11.58 8.35 28.53
CA LYS A 148 12.00 9.74 28.31
C LYS A 148 11.68 10.07 26.83
N PRO A 149 11.01 11.19 26.50
CA PRO A 149 10.86 11.57 25.11
C PRO A 149 12.26 11.56 24.51
N THR A 150 12.53 10.63 23.60
CA THR A 150 13.79 10.62 22.87
C THR A 150 13.79 11.93 22.12
N THR A 151 14.57 12.90 22.59
CA THR A 151 14.89 14.13 21.87
C THR A 151 15.68 13.71 20.65
N PHE A 152 14.98 13.17 19.65
CA PHE A 152 15.57 12.76 18.39
C PHE A 152 16.08 14.05 17.74
N LYS A 153 17.40 14.18 17.67
CA LYS A 153 18.02 15.31 16.99
C LYS A 153 17.63 15.19 15.51
N GLN A 154 17.05 16.25 14.98
CA GLN A 154 16.71 16.35 13.56
C GLN A 154 17.92 15.92 12.71
N LYS A 155 17.65 15.09 11.71
CA LYS A 155 18.65 14.60 10.77
C LYS A 155 18.48 15.26 9.42
N GLU A 156 19.58 15.45 8.71
CA GLU A 156 19.60 16.01 7.37
C GLU A 156 19.93 14.91 6.37
N ILE A 157 19.00 14.64 5.45
CA ILE A 157 19.19 13.64 4.40
C ILE A 157 19.05 14.32 3.04
N ILE A 158 19.55 13.63 2.02
CA ILE A 158 19.30 13.99 0.62
C ILE A 158 18.64 12.84 -0.11
N ASP A 159 18.06 13.15 -1.25
CA ASP A 159 17.61 12.16 -2.21
C ASP A 159 18.17 12.46 -3.59
N ILE A 160 18.60 11.39 -4.28
CA ILE A 160 19.29 11.48 -5.57
C ILE A 160 18.86 10.38 -6.54
N SER A 161 19.07 10.65 -7.81
CA SER A 161 18.74 9.77 -8.94
C SER A 161 19.78 9.94 -10.05
N GLN A 162 19.54 9.31 -11.21
CA GLN A 162 20.35 9.51 -12.41
C GLN A 162 20.57 10.99 -12.82
N TRP A 163 19.74 11.91 -12.33
CA TRP A 163 19.86 13.34 -12.64
C TRP A 163 20.94 14.06 -11.82
N ASN A 164 21.51 13.40 -10.79
CA ASN A 164 22.51 14.00 -9.93
C ASN A 164 23.92 13.51 -10.29
N VAL A 165 24.86 14.45 -10.45
CA VAL A 165 26.26 14.16 -10.72
C VAL A 165 27.05 14.27 -9.42
N VAL A 166 27.43 13.12 -8.85
CA VAL A 166 28.26 13.06 -7.63
C VAL A 166 29.73 12.95 -8.02
N THR A 167 30.52 13.97 -7.69
CA THR A 167 31.97 14.05 -7.97
C THR A 167 32.82 13.49 -6.83
N ASP A 168 32.32 13.55 -5.59
CA ASP A 168 33.00 13.00 -4.42
C ASP A 168 31.98 12.49 -3.39
N TYR A 169 31.77 11.16 -3.38
CA TYR A 169 30.87 10.50 -2.43
C TYR A 169 31.34 10.59 -0.98
N ALA A 170 32.65 10.65 -0.74
CA ALA A 170 33.19 10.71 0.62
C ALA A 170 33.03 12.11 1.21
N ALA A 171 33.20 13.15 0.40
CA ALA A 171 32.86 14.51 0.80
C ALA A 171 31.35 14.64 1.03
N ALA A 172 30.50 14.18 0.11
CA ALA A 172 29.05 14.26 0.24
C ALA A 172 28.55 13.53 1.50
N ALA A 173 29.06 12.33 1.78
CA ALA A 173 28.66 11.55 2.95
C ALA A 173 28.98 12.22 4.30
N LYS A 174 29.92 13.17 4.36
CA LYS A 174 30.25 13.93 5.58
C LYS A 174 29.28 15.08 5.85
N GLU A 175 28.55 15.52 4.83
CA GLU A 175 27.59 16.63 4.91
C GLU A 175 26.17 16.18 5.28
N ILE A 176 25.90 14.87 5.25
CA ILE A 176 24.56 14.30 5.36
C ILE A 176 24.50 13.15 6.38
N ASP A 177 23.35 12.97 7.02
CA ASP A 177 23.08 11.85 7.91
C ASP A 177 22.60 10.59 7.16
N GLY A 178 22.23 10.73 5.88
CA GLY A 178 21.78 9.63 5.03
C GLY A 178 21.39 10.09 3.63
N VAL A 179 21.23 9.12 2.72
CA VAL A 179 20.82 9.32 1.33
C VAL A 179 19.69 8.37 0.96
N ILE A 180 18.66 8.85 0.26
CA ILE A 180 17.61 8.03 -0.35
C ILE A 180 17.81 8.00 -1.87
N LEU A 181 18.03 6.82 -2.43
CA LEU A 181 18.31 6.64 -3.86
C LEU A 181 17.04 6.31 -4.64
N ARG A 182 16.82 6.94 -5.80
CA ARG A 182 15.83 6.42 -6.74
C ARG A 182 16.29 5.04 -7.19
N CYS A 183 15.52 4.00 -6.88
CA CYS A 183 15.88 2.65 -7.29
C CYS A 183 15.30 2.29 -8.65
N GLY A 184 14.16 2.86 -9.00
CA GLY A 184 13.51 2.60 -10.27
C GLY A 184 12.23 3.39 -10.44
N ILE A 185 11.62 3.17 -11.59
CA ILE A 185 10.38 3.84 -12.00
C ILE A 185 9.42 2.83 -12.62
N ARG A 186 8.13 3.15 -12.58
CA ARG A 186 7.18 2.67 -13.58
C ARG A 186 6.98 3.78 -14.62
N GLY A 187 7.15 3.44 -15.90
CA GLY A 187 7.01 4.39 -16.99
C GLY A 187 5.59 4.95 -17.13
N TYR A 188 5.48 6.20 -17.58
CA TYR A 188 4.20 6.89 -17.76
C TYR A 188 3.42 6.48 -19.01
N GLY A 189 4.09 5.83 -19.98
CA GLY A 189 3.47 5.33 -21.21
C GLY A 189 2.46 4.20 -20.95
N SER A 190 1.60 3.90 -21.93
CA SER A 190 0.50 2.93 -21.80
C SER A 190 0.93 1.57 -21.21
N ALA A 191 2.08 1.06 -21.67
CA ALA A 191 2.68 -0.19 -21.22
C ALA A 191 3.05 -0.20 -19.73
N GLY A 192 3.40 0.96 -19.15
CA GLY A 192 3.76 1.05 -17.73
C GLY A 192 4.94 0.16 -17.35
N ASN A 193 5.97 0.09 -18.19
CA ASN A 193 7.11 -0.80 -17.95
C ASN A 193 7.87 -0.41 -16.68
N LEU A 194 8.33 -1.42 -15.96
CA LEU A 194 9.24 -1.24 -14.82
C LEU A 194 10.66 -1.03 -15.35
N ALA A 195 11.36 -0.04 -14.82
CA ALA A 195 12.74 0.25 -15.16
C ALA A 195 13.56 0.54 -13.89
N LYS A 196 14.83 0.15 -13.93
CA LYS A 196 15.82 0.51 -12.90
C LYS A 196 16.31 1.93 -13.18
N ASP A 197 16.64 2.71 -12.14
CA ASP A 197 17.35 3.97 -12.32
C ASP A 197 18.80 3.70 -12.78
N ASP A 198 19.25 4.40 -13.82
CA ASP A 198 20.55 4.11 -14.45
C ASP A 198 21.74 4.31 -13.51
N SER A 199 21.61 5.21 -12.53
CA SER A 199 22.67 5.50 -11.56
C SER A 199 22.54 4.75 -10.24
N LEU A 200 21.53 3.87 -10.06
CA LEU A 200 21.32 3.15 -8.81
C LEU A 200 22.58 2.43 -8.31
N GLU A 201 23.23 1.67 -9.18
CA GLU A 201 24.42 0.87 -8.79
C GLU A 201 25.61 1.78 -8.47
N THR A 202 25.82 2.82 -9.28
CA THR A 202 26.89 3.81 -9.09
C THR A 202 26.72 4.53 -7.76
N HIS A 203 25.52 5.05 -7.47
CA HIS A 203 25.26 5.74 -6.22
C HIS A 203 25.31 4.82 -5.01
N TYR A 204 24.76 3.60 -5.11
CA TYR A 204 24.83 2.63 -4.03
C TYR A 204 26.29 2.29 -3.68
N ASN A 205 27.12 1.95 -4.66
CA ASN A 205 28.53 1.63 -4.43
C ASN A 205 29.31 2.84 -3.92
N GLY A 206 28.98 4.03 -4.39
CA GLY A 206 29.56 5.29 -3.93
C GLY A 206 29.31 5.54 -2.45
N PHE A 207 28.09 5.34 -1.95
CA PHE A 207 27.72 5.60 -0.56
C PHE A 207 27.85 4.40 0.39
N LYS A 208 27.95 3.17 -0.12
CA LYS A 208 28.01 1.95 0.71
C LYS A 208 29.14 2.06 1.73
N GLY A 209 28.79 1.90 3.01
CA GLY A 209 29.71 1.99 4.14
C GLY A 209 30.12 3.41 4.54
N LYS A 210 29.63 4.45 3.85
CA LYS A 210 29.96 5.87 4.15
C LYS A 210 28.82 6.61 4.84
N THR A 211 27.57 6.25 4.55
CA THR A 211 26.38 6.82 5.20
C THR A 211 25.21 5.83 5.19
N LYS A 212 24.08 6.19 5.81
CA LYS A 212 22.83 5.40 5.77
C LYS A 212 22.20 5.50 4.38
N ILE A 213 21.74 4.38 3.82
CA ILE A 213 21.16 4.32 2.48
C ILE A 213 19.70 3.90 2.53
N GLY A 214 18.84 4.63 1.83
CA GLY A 214 17.43 4.36 1.62
C GLY A 214 17.08 4.31 0.14
N TYR A 215 15.82 4.02 -0.17
CA TYR A 215 15.35 3.95 -1.55
C TYR A 215 13.94 4.52 -1.73
N TYR A 216 13.71 5.13 -2.89
CA TYR A 216 12.37 5.46 -3.38
C TYR A 216 12.13 4.88 -4.77
N PHE A 217 10.85 4.64 -5.10
CA PHE A 217 10.42 4.14 -6.40
C PHE A 217 9.32 5.05 -6.96
N PHE A 218 9.57 5.65 -8.12
CA PHE A 218 8.62 6.54 -8.78
C PHE A 218 7.51 5.74 -9.45
N THR A 219 6.27 5.98 -9.06
CA THR A 219 5.14 5.16 -9.51
C THR A 219 4.37 5.77 -10.67
N GLN A 220 3.86 4.89 -11.51
CA GLN A 220 2.79 5.16 -12.46
C GLN A 220 1.78 4.01 -12.44
N ALA A 221 1.61 3.34 -11.28
CA ALA A 221 0.67 2.25 -11.10
C ALA A 221 -0.77 2.78 -11.13
N LYS A 222 -1.62 2.12 -11.91
CA LYS A 222 -3.06 2.38 -12.01
C LYS A 222 -3.90 1.38 -11.23
N THR A 223 -3.30 0.29 -10.80
CA THR A 223 -3.97 -0.79 -10.09
C THR A 223 -3.15 -1.26 -8.88
N THR A 224 -3.81 -1.88 -7.91
CA THR A 224 -3.13 -2.48 -6.76
C THR A 224 -2.16 -3.59 -7.17
N ALA A 225 -2.50 -4.37 -8.19
CA ALA A 225 -1.62 -5.42 -8.74
C ALA A 225 -0.34 -4.82 -9.33
N GLU A 226 -0.44 -3.69 -10.05
CA GLU A 226 0.75 -2.98 -10.53
C GLU A 226 1.61 -2.44 -9.37
N ALA A 227 0.99 -1.89 -8.32
CA ALA A 227 1.72 -1.42 -7.14
C ALA A 227 2.40 -2.57 -6.36
N GLU A 228 1.78 -3.75 -6.29
CA GLU A 228 2.40 -4.95 -5.72
C GLU A 228 3.56 -5.48 -6.59
N ALA A 229 3.43 -5.37 -7.92
CA ALA A 229 4.51 -5.69 -8.85
C ALA A 229 5.69 -4.71 -8.71
N GLU A 230 5.42 -3.42 -8.50
CA GLU A 230 6.46 -2.43 -8.17
C GLU A 230 7.20 -2.83 -6.89
N ALA A 231 6.48 -3.11 -5.80
CA ALA A 231 7.08 -3.52 -4.54
C ALA A 231 7.93 -4.79 -4.66
N THR A 232 7.43 -5.77 -5.43
CA THR A 232 8.15 -7.02 -5.70
C THR A 232 9.42 -6.77 -6.49
N TYR A 233 9.35 -5.94 -7.54
CA TYR A 233 10.50 -5.57 -8.35
C TYR A 233 11.56 -4.83 -7.54
N VAL A 234 11.15 -3.88 -6.68
CA VAL A 234 12.04 -3.16 -5.79
C VAL A 234 12.82 -4.14 -4.91
N VAL A 235 12.13 -4.96 -4.12
CA VAL A 235 12.83 -5.79 -3.13
C VAL A 235 13.57 -6.96 -3.76
N ASN A 236 12.92 -7.71 -4.65
CA ASN A 236 13.48 -8.98 -5.13
C ASN A 236 14.50 -8.80 -6.25
N THR A 237 14.44 -7.66 -6.96
CA THR A 237 15.34 -7.39 -8.08
C THR A 237 16.29 -6.25 -7.76
N LEU A 238 15.78 -5.06 -7.46
CA LEU A 238 16.63 -3.86 -7.35
C LEU A 238 17.51 -3.86 -6.10
N LEU A 239 16.94 -4.25 -4.95
CA LEU A 239 17.60 -4.18 -3.66
C LEU A 239 18.27 -5.48 -3.22
N LYS A 240 18.26 -6.51 -4.07
CA LYS A 240 18.88 -7.80 -3.76
C LYS A 240 20.36 -7.63 -3.43
N GLY A 241 20.75 -8.03 -2.21
CA GLY A 241 22.13 -7.93 -1.73
C GLY A 241 22.58 -6.50 -1.37
N LYS A 242 21.67 -5.52 -1.38
CA LYS A 242 21.97 -4.13 -1.01
C LYS A 242 21.51 -3.83 0.42
N THR A 243 22.22 -2.92 1.07
CA THR A 243 21.86 -2.43 2.41
C THR A 243 20.72 -1.44 2.29
N ASN A 244 19.69 -1.59 3.12
CA ASN A 244 18.62 -0.61 3.25
C ASN A 244 18.42 -0.25 4.73
N ASN A 245 18.49 1.04 5.04
CA ASN A 245 18.32 1.57 6.39
C ASN A 245 16.95 2.25 6.58
N PHE A 246 16.39 2.81 5.51
CA PHE A 246 15.17 3.63 5.55
C PHE A 246 13.90 2.83 5.20
N PRO A 247 12.71 3.39 5.43
CA PRO A 247 11.52 2.96 4.70
C PRO A 247 11.77 3.04 3.18
N ILE A 248 11.24 2.07 2.44
CA ILE A 248 11.19 2.14 0.98
C ILE A 248 9.99 3.02 0.63
N PHE A 249 10.24 4.16 0.01
CA PHE A 249 9.21 5.14 -0.29
C PHE A 249 8.56 4.88 -1.66
N TRP A 250 7.23 4.83 -1.67
CA TRP A 250 6.43 4.91 -2.88
C TRP A 250 6.25 6.38 -3.23
N ASP A 251 6.92 6.81 -4.30
CA ASP A 251 6.91 8.19 -4.76
C ASP A 251 5.76 8.37 -5.75
N SER A 252 4.78 9.22 -5.38
CA SER A 252 3.60 9.49 -6.18
C SER A 252 3.47 10.98 -6.48
N GLU A 253 3.63 11.31 -7.75
CA GLU A 253 3.56 12.67 -8.28
C GLU A 253 2.98 12.67 -9.70
N LEU A 254 2.92 13.84 -10.33
CA LEU A 254 2.68 13.94 -11.77
C LEU A 254 3.84 13.27 -12.53
N SER A 255 3.50 12.62 -13.63
CA SER A 255 4.47 11.89 -14.47
C SER A 255 5.56 12.76 -15.11
N GLY A 256 5.34 14.07 -15.21
CA GLY A 256 6.14 14.97 -16.02
C GLY A 256 5.92 14.83 -17.53
N ALA A 257 5.00 13.94 -17.97
CA ALA A 257 4.62 13.84 -19.37
C ALA A 257 3.91 15.14 -19.82
N SER A 258 4.09 15.51 -21.10
CA SER A 258 3.46 16.71 -21.66
C SER A 258 1.96 16.71 -21.40
N GLY A 259 1.47 17.80 -20.80
CA GLY A 259 0.05 17.97 -20.46
C GLY A 259 -0.45 17.06 -19.32
N ASN A 260 0.44 16.48 -18.49
CA ASN A 260 0.07 15.54 -17.43
C ASN A 260 -0.73 14.34 -17.96
N THR A 261 -0.26 13.80 -19.09
CA THR A 261 -0.88 12.69 -19.81
C THR A 261 -0.36 11.33 -19.36
N GLY A 262 0.41 11.28 -18.27
CA GLY A 262 0.91 10.04 -17.72
C GLY A 262 -0.24 9.12 -17.30
N ARG A 263 -0.01 7.82 -17.46
CA ARG A 263 -1.04 6.80 -17.20
C ARG A 263 -1.64 6.91 -15.79
N ALA A 264 -0.89 7.40 -14.79
CA ALA A 264 -1.37 7.55 -13.43
C ALA A 264 -1.80 8.98 -13.03
N ASP A 265 -1.64 9.98 -13.90
CA ASP A 265 -1.85 11.40 -13.56
C ASP A 265 -3.33 11.70 -13.26
N GLY A 266 -4.23 11.11 -14.06
CA GLY A 266 -5.69 11.27 -13.93
C GLY A 266 -6.37 10.31 -12.94
N LEU A 267 -5.62 9.56 -12.13
CA LEU A 267 -6.23 8.64 -11.17
C LEU A 267 -7.03 9.38 -10.10
N SER A 268 -8.16 8.81 -9.71
CA SER A 268 -8.90 9.29 -8.55
C SER A 268 -8.08 9.11 -7.27
N LYS A 269 -8.28 10.01 -6.30
CA LYS A 269 -7.69 9.95 -4.96
C LYS A 269 -7.83 8.57 -4.32
N THR A 270 -9.00 7.95 -4.43
CA THR A 270 -9.27 6.61 -3.89
C THR A 270 -8.43 5.54 -4.58
N THR A 271 -8.35 5.55 -5.91
CA THR A 271 -7.58 4.56 -6.67
C THR A 271 -6.09 4.67 -6.37
N ARG A 272 -5.56 5.89 -6.38
CA ARG A 272 -4.15 6.17 -6.07
C ARG A 272 -3.80 5.74 -4.64
N THR A 273 -4.66 6.06 -3.67
CA THR A 273 -4.50 5.59 -2.28
C THR A 273 -4.49 4.07 -2.18
N ASN A 274 -5.40 3.38 -2.89
CA ASN A 274 -5.44 1.91 -2.85
C ASN A 274 -4.14 1.30 -3.40
N CYS A 275 -3.58 1.88 -4.48
CA CYS A 275 -2.29 1.48 -5.02
C CYS A 275 -1.16 1.66 -3.99
N ALA A 276 -1.08 2.85 -3.36
CA ALA A 276 -0.12 3.12 -2.31
C ALA A 276 -0.21 2.11 -1.15
N VAL A 277 -1.42 1.83 -0.66
CA VAL A 277 -1.66 0.84 0.41
C VAL A 277 -1.22 -0.56 -0.01
N ALA A 278 -1.44 -0.96 -1.27
CA ALA A 278 -0.99 -2.24 -1.78
C ALA A 278 0.54 -2.35 -1.82
N PHE A 279 1.23 -1.32 -2.30
CA PHE A 279 2.68 -1.22 -2.24
C PHE A 279 3.20 -1.31 -0.79
N ILE A 280 2.65 -0.49 0.12
CA ILE A 280 3.02 -0.47 1.54
C ILE A 280 2.91 -1.87 2.16
N LYS A 281 1.77 -2.53 1.97
CA LYS A 281 1.54 -3.87 2.51
C LYS A 281 2.52 -4.89 1.93
N LYS A 282 2.80 -4.82 0.63
CA LYS A 282 3.72 -5.75 -0.05
C LYS A 282 5.16 -5.57 0.42
N ILE A 283 5.67 -4.35 0.51
CA ILE A 283 7.00 -4.05 1.07
C ILE A 283 7.13 -4.58 2.51
N LYS A 284 6.10 -4.37 3.34
CA LYS A 284 6.07 -4.88 4.72
C LYS A 284 6.04 -6.40 4.78
N ALA A 285 5.27 -7.05 3.90
CA ALA A 285 5.24 -8.51 3.79
C ALA A 285 6.59 -9.10 3.33
N LEU A 286 7.39 -8.32 2.62
CA LEU A 286 8.74 -8.69 2.19
C LEU A 286 9.81 -8.37 3.26
N GLY A 287 9.42 -7.90 4.45
CA GLY A 287 10.31 -7.69 5.60
C GLY A 287 10.89 -6.28 5.72
N TYR A 288 10.40 -5.31 4.94
CA TYR A 288 10.93 -3.95 4.91
C TYR A 288 9.97 -2.93 5.52
N LYS A 289 10.52 -1.81 6.00
CA LYS A 289 9.71 -0.63 6.31
C LYS A 289 9.24 0.00 5.00
N ALA A 290 8.04 0.56 4.98
CA ALA A 290 7.44 1.16 3.79
C ALA A 290 6.99 2.59 4.09
N GLY A 291 7.15 3.49 3.13
CA GLY A 291 6.67 4.86 3.23
C GLY A 291 6.03 5.35 1.94
N VAL A 292 5.46 6.55 2.01
CA VAL A 292 4.95 7.28 0.85
C VAL A 292 5.62 8.64 0.83
N TYR A 293 6.13 9.01 -0.34
CA TYR A 293 6.57 10.34 -0.65
C TYR A 293 5.56 11.02 -1.56
N ALA A 294 5.23 12.28 -1.25
CA ALA A 294 4.48 13.16 -2.13
C ALA A 294 4.59 14.62 -1.65
N SER A 295 4.27 15.57 -2.52
CA SER A 295 4.12 16.97 -2.11
C SER A 295 2.93 17.19 -1.17
N GLU A 296 2.98 18.26 -0.38
CA GLU A 296 1.91 18.64 0.56
C GLU A 296 0.53 18.74 -0.13
N SER A 297 0.49 19.37 -1.30
CA SER A 297 -0.75 19.46 -2.10
C SER A 297 -1.20 18.10 -2.60
N TRP A 298 -0.27 17.23 -3.00
CA TRP A 298 -0.62 15.88 -3.44
C TRP A 298 -1.16 15.01 -2.30
N PHE A 299 -0.58 15.10 -1.11
CA PHE A 299 -1.16 14.44 0.07
C PHE A 299 -2.57 14.94 0.39
N ARG A 300 -2.83 16.24 0.23
CA ARG A 300 -4.16 16.80 0.47
C ARG A 300 -5.17 16.36 -0.59
N ASP A 301 -4.83 16.50 -1.85
CA ASP A 301 -5.80 16.43 -2.96
C ASP A 301 -5.89 15.03 -3.58
N ASN A 302 -4.84 14.23 -3.47
CA ASN A 302 -4.67 13.01 -4.26
C ASN A 302 -4.43 11.73 -3.44
N LEU A 303 -4.19 11.85 -2.12
CA LEU A 303 -3.97 10.71 -1.23
C LEU A 303 -4.80 10.81 0.04
N ASP A 304 -5.31 9.69 0.54
CA ASP A 304 -5.93 9.62 1.85
C ASP A 304 -4.86 9.32 2.90
N LEU A 305 -4.28 10.38 3.47
CA LEU A 305 -3.19 10.30 4.46
C LEU A 305 -3.52 9.35 5.62
N LYS A 306 -4.78 9.35 6.09
CA LYS A 306 -5.18 8.48 7.20
C LYS A 306 -5.11 7.01 6.81
N LYS A 307 -5.55 6.65 5.60
CA LYS A 307 -5.42 5.25 5.12
C LYS A 307 -3.97 4.82 4.97
N LEU A 308 -3.08 5.72 4.58
CA LEU A 308 -1.65 5.44 4.49
C LEU A 308 -1.03 5.20 5.87
N THR A 309 -1.31 6.06 6.84
CA THR A 309 -0.80 5.91 8.21
C THR A 309 -1.43 4.73 8.93
N ASP A 310 -2.72 4.45 8.73
CA ASP A 310 -3.39 3.23 9.24
C ASP A 310 -2.76 1.95 8.64
N ALA A 311 -2.26 1.99 7.40
CA ALA A 311 -1.49 0.90 6.79
C ALA A 311 -0.05 0.80 7.34
N GLY A 312 0.35 1.76 8.19
CA GLY A 312 1.66 1.86 8.82
C GLY A 312 2.74 2.36 7.86
N ALA A 313 2.40 3.30 6.98
CA ALA A 313 3.36 4.02 6.15
C ALA A 313 4.11 5.07 6.98
N TYR A 314 5.41 5.19 6.70
CA TYR A 314 6.16 6.40 7.01
C TYR A 314 5.83 7.49 5.98
N ILE A 315 5.68 8.72 6.42
CA ILE A 315 5.25 9.84 5.56
C ILE A 315 6.41 10.80 5.35
N TRP A 316 6.80 10.98 4.08
CA TRP A 316 7.81 11.93 3.67
C TRP A 316 7.15 12.97 2.77
N VAL A 317 7.02 14.20 3.27
CA VAL A 317 6.27 15.25 2.57
C VAL A 317 7.21 16.25 1.92
N ALA A 318 6.95 16.66 0.68
CA ALA A 318 7.63 17.78 0.04
C ALA A 318 6.85 19.09 0.19
N LYS A 319 7.56 20.14 0.61
CA LYS A 319 7.09 21.52 0.61
C LYS A 319 8.29 22.44 0.59
N TYR A 320 8.57 23.07 -0.54
CA TYR A 320 9.73 23.96 -0.68
C TYR A 320 9.45 25.32 -0.05
N SER A 321 9.72 25.45 1.24
CA SER A 321 9.40 26.62 2.05
C SER A 321 10.26 26.66 3.30
N SER A 322 10.41 27.84 3.92
CA SER A 322 10.93 27.96 5.28
C SER A 322 9.88 27.57 6.34
N SER A 323 8.60 27.57 5.97
CA SER A 323 7.50 27.20 6.86
C SER A 323 7.20 25.71 6.77
N SER A 324 7.05 25.06 7.93
CA SER A 324 6.79 23.62 8.00
C SER A 324 5.50 23.21 7.26
N PRO A 325 5.40 21.92 6.86
CA PRO A 325 4.19 21.36 6.30
C PRO A 325 3.03 21.42 7.30
N SER A 326 1.87 21.80 6.79
CA SER A 326 0.54 21.69 7.41
C SER A 326 -0.03 20.28 7.37
N THR A 327 0.65 19.35 6.69
CA THR A 327 0.31 17.92 6.70
C THR A 327 0.27 17.41 8.14
N SER A 328 -0.86 16.84 8.55
CA SER A 328 -1.15 16.58 9.98
C SER A 328 -0.22 15.57 10.66
N SER A 329 0.49 14.75 9.89
CA SER A 329 1.51 13.85 10.40
C SER A 329 2.54 13.53 9.32
N TYR A 330 3.82 13.73 9.62
CA TYR A 330 4.94 13.34 8.77
C TYR A 330 6.17 12.93 9.60
N ASP A 331 7.05 12.14 9.00
CA ASP A 331 8.30 11.65 9.59
C ASP A 331 9.52 12.37 8.99
N ALA A 332 9.40 12.81 7.74
CA ALA A 332 10.42 13.58 7.03
C ALA A 332 9.76 14.69 6.19
N TRP A 333 10.49 15.79 5.98
CA TRP A 333 10.08 16.93 5.18
C TRP A 333 11.18 17.30 4.20
N GLN A 334 10.92 17.15 2.90
CA GLN A 334 11.76 17.71 1.83
C GLN A 334 11.45 19.21 1.69
N TYR A 335 12.38 20.03 2.16
CA TYR A 335 12.18 21.47 2.34
C TYR A 335 12.78 22.30 1.21
N THR A 336 13.61 21.69 0.35
CA THR A 336 14.17 22.36 -0.83
C THR A 336 14.56 21.35 -1.91
N SER A 337 14.47 21.80 -3.16
CA SER A 337 15.03 21.15 -4.35
C SER A 337 16.22 21.89 -4.96
N SER A 338 16.71 22.91 -4.26
CA SER A 338 17.83 23.76 -4.67
C SER A 338 18.93 23.81 -3.61
N GLY A 339 19.04 22.75 -2.80
CA GLY A 339 20.12 22.61 -1.84
C GLY A 339 21.48 22.41 -2.51
N SER A 340 22.54 22.62 -1.75
CA SER A 340 23.91 22.32 -2.16
C SER A 340 24.55 21.34 -1.16
N VAL A 341 25.30 20.38 -1.69
CA VAL A 341 26.07 19.39 -0.93
C VAL A 341 27.45 19.29 -1.54
N LYS A 342 28.49 19.43 -0.72
CA LYS A 342 29.87 19.29 -1.18
C LYS A 342 30.07 17.92 -1.83
N GLY A 343 30.67 17.89 -3.02
CA GLY A 343 30.88 16.65 -3.79
C GLY A 343 29.70 16.25 -4.67
N ILE A 344 28.66 17.08 -4.79
CA ILE A 344 27.57 16.91 -5.76
C ILE A 344 27.43 18.19 -6.58
N ASN A 345 27.42 18.05 -7.91
CA ASN A 345 27.26 19.18 -8.81
C ASN A 345 25.77 19.52 -8.99
N GLY A 346 25.46 20.82 -8.98
CA GLY A 346 24.11 21.32 -9.19
C GLY A 346 23.23 21.23 -7.95
N ASN A 347 21.92 21.28 -8.19
CA ASN A 347 20.92 21.28 -7.14
C ASN A 347 20.72 19.89 -6.54
N VAL A 348 20.49 19.86 -5.23
CA VAL A 348 20.23 18.64 -4.46
C VAL A 348 18.98 18.81 -3.62
N ASP A 349 18.10 17.82 -3.68
CA ASP A 349 16.92 17.75 -2.82
C ASP A 349 17.36 17.45 -1.38
N LYS A 350 16.91 18.28 -0.43
CA LYS A 350 17.27 18.13 0.99
C LYS A 350 16.03 17.99 1.85
N SER A 351 16.14 17.09 2.83
CA SER A 351 15.06 16.79 3.77
C SER A 351 15.52 16.82 5.22
N HIS A 352 14.63 17.30 6.08
CA HIS A 352 14.72 17.11 7.51
C HIS A 352 13.98 15.85 7.92
N VAL A 353 14.57 15.06 8.81
CA VAL A 353 13.94 13.87 9.39
C VAL A 353 13.75 14.08 10.89
N TYR A 354 12.56 13.76 11.38
CA TYR A 354 12.10 14.06 12.73
C TYR A 354 11.94 12.84 13.64
N LYS A 355 12.08 11.64 13.09
CA LYS A 355 12.02 10.38 13.85
C LYS A 355 13.14 9.45 13.44
N ASN A 356 13.48 8.51 14.32
CA ASN A 356 14.45 7.47 14.01
C ASN A 356 13.88 6.44 13.03
N ILE A 357 13.86 6.78 11.74
CA ILE A 357 13.40 5.90 10.66
C ILE A 357 14.53 5.02 10.09
N ALA A 358 15.79 5.44 10.27
CA ALA A 358 16.98 4.82 9.67
C ALA A 358 17.90 4.05 10.64
N GLY A 359 17.55 3.97 11.92
CA GLY A 359 18.39 3.35 12.96
C GLY A 359 19.68 4.14 13.21
N TRP A 360 19.55 5.46 13.41
CA TRP A 360 20.62 6.31 13.92
C TRP A 360 20.83 6.15 15.41
#